data_AF-A9VVT3-F1
#
_entry.id   AF-A9VVT3-F1
#
_cell.length_a   1.000
_cell.length_b   1.000
_cell.length_c   1.000
_cell.angle_alpha   90.00
_cell.angle_beta   90.00
_cell.angle_gamma   90.00
#
_symmetry.space_group_name_H-M   'P 1'
#
loop_
_entity.id
_entity.type
_entity.pdbx_description
1 polymer ?
#
loop_
_entity_poly.entity_id
_entity_poly.type
_entity_poly.pdbx_seq_one_letter_code
_entity_poly.pdbx_strand_id
1 'polypeptide(L)' 'MTIGMCLDYIDEYLEMQKSPQEKTRKATQNDFNKF' A
#
# COMPACT_ATOMS: atom_id res chain seq x y z
N MET A 1 -2.96 19.07 -16.40
CA MET A 1 -3.33 17.92 -15.57
C MET A 1 -4.19 18.45 -14.44
N THR A 2 -5.48 18.16 -14.45
CA THR A 2 -6.45 18.71 -13.49
C THR A 2 -6.52 17.83 -12.25
N ILE A 3 -6.96 18.40 -11.13
CA ILE A 3 -7.08 17.69 -9.85
C ILE A 3 -7.95 16.42 -9.98
N GLY A 4 -8.94 16.42 -10.89
CA GLY A 4 -9.75 15.23 -11.20
C GLY A 4 -8.91 14.03 -11.66
N MET A 5 -7.95 14.25 -12.56
CA MET A 5 -7.05 13.16 -13.01
C MET A 5 -6.19 12.60 -11.87
N CYS A 6 -5.82 13.44 -10.89
CA CYS A 6 -5.06 13.00 -9.74
C CYS A 6 -5.92 12.19 -8.75
N LEU A 7 -7.20 12.54 -8.60
CA LEU A 7 -8.14 11.81 -7.75
C LEU A 7 -8.51 10.46 -8.37
N ASP A 8 -8.73 10.42 -9.69
CA ASP A 8 -9.01 9.17 -10.42
C ASP A 8 -7.84 8.18 -10.29
N TYR A 9 -6.59 8.66 -10.38
CA TYR A 9 -5.38 7.85 -10.18
C TYR A 9 -5.29 7.27 -8.76
N ILE A 10 -5.67 8.04 -7.74
CA ILE A 10 -5.66 7.59 -6.34
C ILE A 10 -6.72 6.52 -6.12
N ASP A 11 -7.91 6.70 -6.70
CA ASP A 11 -9.01 5.74 -6.56
C ASP A 11 -8.64 4.40 -7.23
N GLU A 12 -8.11 4.45 -8.45
CA GLU A 12 -7.61 3.26 -9.18
C GLU A 12 -6.49 2.55 -8.40
N TYR A 13 -5.55 3.31 -7.80
CA TYR A 13 -4.50 2.77 -6.95
C TYR A 13 -5.05 2.07 -5.69
N LEU A 14 -6.06 2.66 -5.04
CA LEU A 14 -6.70 2.09 -3.86
C LEU A 14 -7.52 0.83 -4.21
N GLU A 15 -8.17 0.79 -5.37
CA GLU A 15 -8.86 -0.41 -5.86
C GLU A 15 -7.88 -1.55 -6.18
N MET A 16 -6.74 -1.25 -6.81
CA MET A 16 -5.67 -2.22 -7.04
C MET A 16 -5.09 -2.78 -5.72
N GLN A 17 -4.99 -1.94 -4.69
CA GLN A 17 -4.51 -2.32 -3.34
C GLN A 17 -5.51 -3.19 -2.55
N LYS A 18 -6.81 -3.23 -2.91
CA LYS A 18 -7.83 -4.09 -2.27
C LYS A 18 -7.75 -5.55 -2.71
N SER A 19 -7.20 -5.83 -3.90
CA SER A 19 -6.75 -7.19 -4.24
C SER A 19 -5.67 -7.62 -3.26
N PRO A 20 -5.54 -8.91 -2.90
CA PRO A 20 -4.71 -9.34 -1.79
C PRO A 20 -3.26 -9.00 -2.10
N GLN A 21 -2.81 -7.82 -1.65
CA GLN A 21 -1.42 -7.44 -1.62
C GLN A 21 -0.70 -8.62 -1.02
N GLU A 22 0.23 -9.20 -1.78
CA GLU A 22 1.20 -10.13 -1.22
C GLU A 22 1.68 -9.50 0.08
N LYS A 23 1.33 -10.14 1.20
CA LYS A 23 1.51 -9.59 2.54
C LYS A 23 2.98 -9.30 2.71
N THR A 24 3.39 -8.08 2.38
CA THR A 24 4.75 -7.64 2.56
C THR A 24 4.91 -7.65 4.07
N ARG A 25 5.61 -8.66 4.59
CA ARG A 25 5.72 -8.89 6.03
C ARG A 25 6.39 -7.65 6.61
N LYS A 26 5.62 -6.83 7.32
CA LYS A 26 6.19 -5.71 8.07
C LYS A 26 7.05 -6.31 9.17
N ALA A 27 8.31 -5.90 9.24
CA ALA A 27 9.20 -6.31 10.32
C ALA A 27 8.58 -5.90 11.65
N THR A 28 8.45 -6.86 12.56
CA THR A 28 7.88 -6.64 13.89
C THR A 28 8.98 -6.27 14.86
N GLN A 29 8.63 -5.65 15.99
CA GLN A 29 9.60 -5.38 17.07
C GLN A 29 10.36 -6.65 17.50
N ASN A 30 9.71 -7.82 17.42
CA ASN A 30 10.32 -9.10 17.72
C ASN A 30 11.41 -9.53 16.72
N ASP A 31 11.34 -9.04 15.46
CA ASP A 31 12.40 -9.26 14.48
C ASP A 31 13.63 -8.39 14.79
N PHE A 32 13.44 -7.17 15.31
CA PHE A 32 14.53 -6.30 15.76
C PHE A 32 15.21 -6.81 17.03
N ASN A 33 14.44 -7.37 17.97
CA ASN A 33 14.97 -7.90 19.22
C ASN A 33 15.79 -9.20 19.06
N LYS A 34 15.82 -9.78 17.85
CA LYS A 34 16.56 -11.02 17.52
C LYS A 34 17.93 -10.76 16.87
N PHE A 35 18.30 -9.50 16.63
CA PHE A 35 19.65 -9.08 16.29
C PHE A 35 20.49 -8.89 17.55
#